data_AF-A0A967WXQ1-F1
#
_entry.id   AF-A0A967WXQ1-F1
#
_cell.length_a   1.000
_cell.length_b   1.000
_cell.length_c   1.000
_cell.angle_alpha   90.00
_cell.angle_beta   90.00
_cell.angle_gamma   90.00
#
_symmetry.space_group_name_H-M   'P 1'
#
loop_
_entity.id
_entity.type
_entity.pdbx_description
1 polymer ?
#
loop_
_entity_poly.entity_id
_entity_poly.type
_entity_poly.pdbx_seq_one_letter_code
_entity_poly.pdbx_strand_id
1 'polypeptide(L)'
;MNTPAATKTDLLLLGLLLDRPMHGYDLYQMIQHEGIDGWFSISAAGVYYSLRKLRDQGLVVESRQRRGGSASKSIYRLTANGRTAFVDAMEAELSSQEESCLDYDLPIYLLNKLPVDRALPLLVRREAFLAEQAEKVQTEITAQQGRGNSSLKLAILDHKHRFLEMEREWLAEVTATIRQESEAHVSGDDHHGLMVLNGDLRSFHLPDLLYLIISGQHRGTLRVTDGAEARTLVFAEGKLECASCHRRGAPPAATSSCEEVLAGLCDVFG
;
A
#
# COMPACT_ATOMS: atom_id res chain seq x y z
N MET A 1 -16.97 1.18 -32.49
CA MET A 1 -16.14 0.14 -31.83
C MET A 1 -15.46 0.83 -30.66
N ASN A 2 -15.75 0.45 -29.42
CA ASN A 2 -15.10 1.04 -28.24
C ASN A 2 -13.62 0.65 -28.25
N THR A 3 -12.75 1.58 -28.62
CA THR A 3 -11.32 1.43 -28.41
C THR A 3 -11.10 1.35 -26.89
N PRO A 4 -10.45 0.30 -26.36
CA PRO A 4 -10.17 0.23 -24.93
C PRO A 4 -9.32 1.45 -24.53
N ALA A 5 -9.65 2.07 -23.40
CA ALA A 5 -8.97 3.26 -22.90
C ALA A 5 -7.45 3.04 -22.88
N ALA A 6 -6.70 4.07 -23.28
CA ALA A 6 -5.24 4.05 -23.24
C ALA A 6 -4.80 3.86 -21.78
N THR A 7 -3.84 2.98 -21.54
CA THR A 7 -3.22 2.89 -20.21
C THR A 7 -2.36 4.12 -19.95
N LYS A 8 -2.02 4.42 -18.69
CA LYS A 8 -1.09 5.52 -18.36
C LYS A 8 0.27 5.38 -19.05
N THR A 9 0.74 4.15 -19.26
CA THR A 9 1.95 3.86 -20.06
C THR A 9 1.75 4.22 -21.52
N ASP A 10 0.61 3.83 -22.11
CA ASP A 10 0.28 4.19 -23.49
C ASP A 10 0.25 5.72 -23.65
N LEU A 11 -0.39 6.42 -22.71
CA LEU A 11 -0.46 7.88 -22.69
C LEU A 11 0.93 8.53 -22.64
N LEU A 12 1.81 8.06 -21.76
CA LEU A 12 3.19 8.55 -21.69
C LEU A 12 3.93 8.36 -23.01
N LEU A 13 3.85 7.18 -23.62
CA LEU A 13 4.57 6.91 -24.88
C LEU A 13 4.00 7.70 -26.06
N LEU A 14 2.68 7.88 -26.11
CA LEU A 14 2.05 8.76 -27.09
C LEU A 14 2.56 10.20 -26.92
N GLY A 15 2.64 10.69 -25.67
CA GLY A 15 3.18 12.01 -25.34
C GLY A 15 4.63 12.19 -25.81
N LEU A 16 5.54 11.28 -25.45
CA LEU A 16 6.94 11.35 -25.85
C LEU A 16 7.12 11.29 -27.38
N LEU A 17 6.29 10.52 -28.08
CA LEU A 17 6.34 10.42 -29.54
C LEU A 17 5.75 11.64 -30.26
N LEU A 18 5.12 12.59 -29.56
CA LEU A 18 4.75 13.89 -30.14
C LEU A 18 5.99 14.75 -30.42
N ASP A 19 7.02 14.65 -29.57
CA ASP A 19 8.25 15.44 -29.72
C ASP A 19 9.01 15.03 -30.97
N ARG A 20 9.17 13.72 -31.18
CA ARG A 20 9.84 13.15 -32.36
C ARG A 20 9.64 11.63 -32.49
N PRO A 21 9.80 11.06 -33.70
CA PRO A 21 9.91 9.61 -33.87
C PRO A 21 11.12 9.05 -33.11
N MET A 22 10.93 7.94 -32.40
CA MET A 22 11.97 7.35 -31.55
C MET A 22 11.98 5.83 -31.60
N HIS A 23 13.14 5.23 -31.30
CA HIS A 23 13.23 3.81 -31.00
C HIS A 23 12.68 3.51 -29.60
N GLY A 24 12.18 2.28 -29.39
CA GLY A 24 11.72 1.86 -28.05
C GLY A 24 12.81 1.94 -26.98
N TYR A 25 14.07 1.67 -27.36
CA TYR A 25 15.21 1.84 -26.47
C TYR A 25 15.44 3.31 -26.11
N ASP A 26 15.38 4.21 -27.09
CA ASP A 26 15.61 5.65 -26.87
C ASP A 26 14.50 6.26 -26.01
N LEU A 27 13.25 5.80 -26.20
CA LEU A 27 12.12 6.16 -25.32
C LEU A 27 12.41 5.76 -23.86
N TYR A 28 12.85 4.51 -23.64
CA TYR A 28 13.17 4.07 -22.28
C TYR A 28 14.36 4.85 -21.69
N GLN A 29 15.40 5.14 -22.48
CA GLN A 29 16.52 5.97 -22.02
C GLN A 29 16.09 7.40 -21.69
N MET A 30 15.18 7.99 -22.47
CA MET A 30 14.61 9.30 -22.20
C MET A 30 13.83 9.31 -20.88
N ILE A 31 12.98 8.31 -20.64
CA ILE A 31 12.24 8.13 -19.38
C ILE A 31 13.18 8.14 -18.17
N GLN A 32 14.27 7.36 -18.24
CA GLN A 32 15.28 7.27 -17.18
C GLN A 32 16.04 8.59 -17.00
N HIS A 33 16.49 9.19 -18.11
CA HIS A 33 17.24 10.44 -18.09
C HIS A 33 16.41 11.61 -17.55
N GLU A 34 15.12 11.65 -17.86
CA GLU A 34 14.20 12.67 -17.35
C GLU A 34 13.74 12.41 -15.91
N GLY A 35 14.06 11.25 -15.34
CA GLY A 35 13.65 10.84 -14.00
C GLY A 35 12.16 10.54 -13.88
N ILE A 36 11.52 10.15 -15.00
CA ILE A 36 10.09 9.81 -15.04
C ILE A 36 9.81 8.56 -14.22
N ASP A 37 10.73 7.59 -14.24
CA ASP A 37 10.67 6.34 -13.47
C ASP A 37 10.72 6.55 -11.95
N GLY A 38 11.11 7.74 -11.48
CA GLY A 38 11.06 8.11 -10.06
C GLY A 38 9.65 8.41 -9.52
N TRP A 39 8.68 8.67 -10.40
CA TRP A 39 7.28 8.99 -10.02
C TRP A 39 6.23 8.26 -10.87
N PHE A 40 6.65 7.58 -11.94
CA PHE A 40 5.81 6.76 -12.79
C PHE A 40 6.39 5.36 -12.95
N SER A 41 5.64 4.34 -12.52
CA SER A 41 6.12 2.95 -12.61
C SER A 41 6.11 2.48 -14.06
N ILE A 42 7.29 2.31 -14.65
CA ILE A 42 7.46 1.83 -16.01
C ILE A 42 8.74 1.01 -16.17
N SER A 43 8.63 -0.13 -16.85
CA SER A 43 9.76 -0.99 -17.18
C SER A 43 10.04 -0.98 -18.68
N ALA A 44 11.26 -1.37 -19.07
CA ALA A 44 11.61 -1.55 -20.49
C ALA A 44 10.65 -2.53 -21.19
N ALA A 45 10.29 -3.64 -20.53
CA ALA A 45 9.32 -4.59 -21.05
C ALA A 45 7.94 -3.95 -21.24
N GLY A 46 7.50 -3.11 -20.29
CA GLY A 46 6.25 -2.34 -20.39
C GLY A 46 6.25 -1.37 -21.58
N VAL A 47 7.37 -0.70 -21.85
CA VAL A 47 7.53 0.17 -23.02
C VAL A 47 7.31 -0.63 -24.31
N TYR A 48 8.03 -1.74 -24.49
CA TYR A 48 7.91 -2.53 -25.73
C TYR A 48 6.55 -3.20 -25.89
N TYR A 49 5.93 -3.62 -24.78
CA TYR A 49 4.56 -4.14 -24.78
C TYR A 49 3.57 -3.07 -25.26
N SER A 50 3.63 -1.87 -24.68
CA SER A 50 2.77 -0.74 -25.05
C SER A 50 2.99 -0.29 -26.50
N LEU A 51 4.24 -0.19 -26.97
CA LEU A 51 4.53 0.15 -28.37
C LEU A 51 3.93 -0.85 -29.37
N ARG A 52 3.98 -2.16 -29.04
CA ARG A 52 3.33 -3.19 -29.84
C ARG A 52 1.81 -3.00 -29.86
N LYS A 53 1.20 -2.83 -28.69
CA LYS A 53 -0.25 -2.58 -28.54
C LYS A 53 -0.69 -1.34 -29.34
N LEU A 54 -0.02 -0.21 -29.18
CA LEU A 54 -0.30 1.04 -29.89
C LEU A 54 -0.16 0.89 -31.41
N ARG A 55 0.81 0.11 -31.87
CA ARG A 55 0.98 -0.19 -33.30
C ARG A 55 -0.17 -1.03 -33.83
N ASP A 56 -0.54 -2.09 -33.11
CA ASP A 56 -1.62 -2.99 -33.51
C ASP A 56 -2.98 -2.27 -33.51
N GLN A 57 -3.13 -1.20 -32.71
CA GLN A 57 -4.26 -0.28 -32.71
C GLN A 57 -4.19 0.81 -33.81
N GLY A 58 -3.11 0.88 -34.58
CA GLY A 58 -2.92 1.92 -35.61
C GLY A 58 -2.66 3.32 -35.07
N LEU A 59 -2.29 3.47 -33.80
CA LEU A 59 -1.97 4.75 -33.16
C LEU A 59 -0.51 5.15 -33.42
N VAL A 60 0.37 4.18 -33.63
CA VAL A 60 1.74 4.40 -34.10
C VAL A 60 2.06 3.56 -35.33
N VAL A 61 2.95 4.05 -36.18
CA VAL A 61 3.54 3.30 -37.29
C VAL A 61 4.96 2.92 -36.90
N GLU A 62 5.31 1.66 -37.13
CA GLU A 62 6.66 1.13 -37.00
C GLU A 62 7.37 1.19 -38.36
N SER A 63 8.53 1.85 -38.44
CA SER A 63 9.39 1.82 -39.62
C SER A 63 10.71 1.13 -39.29
N ARG A 64 11.13 0.17 -40.13
CA ARG A 64 12.39 -0.53 -39.97
C ARG A 64 13.46 0.17 -40.79
N GLN A 65 14.40 0.86 -40.14
CA GLN A 65 15.59 1.33 -40.84
C GLN A 65 16.59 0.17 -40.98
N ARG A 66 16.85 -0.25 -42.22
CA ARG A 66 18.01 -1.09 -42.56
C ARG A 66 19.22 -0.18 -42.75
N ARG A 67 20.11 -0.12 -41.76
CA ARG A 67 21.47 0.40 -41.95
C ARG A 67 22.42 -0.80 -41.99
N GLY A 68 23.21 -0.88 -43.07
CA GLY A 68 24.02 -2.05 -43.43
C GLY A 68 24.68 -2.76 -42.24
N GLY A 69 24.45 -4.08 -42.14
CA GLY A 69 25.15 -4.99 -41.23
C GLY A 69 24.67 -5.04 -39.77
N SER A 70 23.90 -4.06 -39.27
CA SER A 70 23.41 -4.06 -37.88
C SER A 70 21.92 -4.41 -37.79
N ALA A 71 21.49 -4.98 -36.66
CA ALA A 71 20.11 -5.38 -36.40
C ALA A 71 19.15 -4.22 -36.72
N SER A 72 18.10 -4.49 -37.51
CA SER A 72 17.12 -3.47 -37.89
C SER A 72 16.49 -2.87 -36.63
N LYS A 73 16.67 -1.57 -36.41
CA LYS A 73 16.04 -0.86 -35.30
C LYS A 73 14.68 -0.32 -35.74
N SER A 74 13.64 -0.60 -34.95
CA SER A 74 12.27 -0.14 -35.20
C SER A 74 12.07 1.28 -34.67
N ILE A 75 11.80 2.25 -35.55
CA ILE A 75 11.42 3.62 -35.20
C ILE A 75 9.91 3.70 -35.16
N TYR A 76 9.35 4.21 -34.06
CA TYR A 76 7.93 4.44 -33.89
C TYR A 76 7.60 5.91 -34.16
N ARG A 77 6.47 6.16 -34.82
CA ARG A 77 5.94 7.50 -35.10
C ARG A 77 4.43 7.51 -34.93
N LEU A 78 3.87 8.56 -34.33
CA LEU A 78 2.42 8.74 -34.22
C LEU A 78 1.73 8.83 -35.59
N THR A 79 0.55 8.22 -35.69
CA THR A 79 -0.44 8.49 -36.74
C THR A 79 -1.28 9.71 -36.38
N ALA A 80 -2.17 10.15 -37.29
CA ALA A 80 -3.18 11.15 -36.96
C ALA A 80 -4.08 10.65 -35.80
N ASN A 81 -4.52 9.40 -35.86
CA ASN A 81 -5.32 8.77 -34.81
C ASN A 81 -4.57 8.70 -33.48
N GLY A 82 -3.26 8.44 -33.48
CA GLY A 82 -2.44 8.44 -32.26
C GLY A 82 -2.37 9.81 -31.59
N ARG A 83 -2.35 10.89 -32.37
CA ARG A 83 -2.37 12.26 -31.83
C ARG A 83 -3.72 12.59 -31.18
N THR A 84 -4.83 12.22 -31.84
CA THR A 84 -6.17 12.38 -31.26
C THR A 84 -6.31 11.54 -30.00
N ALA A 85 -5.89 10.27 -30.02
CA ALA A 85 -5.94 9.39 -28.86
C ALA A 85 -5.13 9.91 -27.66
N PHE A 86 -4.01 10.59 -27.89
CA PHE A 86 -3.28 11.28 -26.82
C PHE A 86 -4.13 12.36 -26.16
N VAL A 87 -4.75 13.24 -26.96
CA VAL A 87 -5.58 14.34 -26.43
C VAL A 87 -6.77 13.78 -25.66
N ASP A 88 -7.50 12.84 -26.24
CA ASP A 88 -8.66 12.21 -25.59
C ASP A 88 -8.28 11.55 -24.27
N ALA A 89 -7.14 10.85 -24.23
CA ALA A 89 -6.65 10.20 -23.00
C ALA A 89 -6.17 11.22 -21.96
N MET A 90 -5.52 12.32 -22.37
CA MET A 90 -5.16 13.41 -21.45
C MET A 90 -6.41 14.05 -20.83
N GLU A 91 -7.43 14.35 -21.64
CA GLU A 91 -8.67 14.95 -21.15
C GLU A 91 -9.40 14.02 -20.18
N ALA A 92 -9.42 12.71 -20.48
CA ALA A 92 -10.00 11.71 -19.59
C ALA A 92 -9.26 11.62 -18.24
N GLU A 93 -7.92 11.59 -18.25
CA GLU A 93 -7.13 11.54 -16.99
C GLU A 93 -7.26 12.83 -16.18
N LEU A 94 -7.26 14.00 -16.83
CA LEU A 94 -7.39 15.30 -16.16
C LEU A 94 -8.78 15.52 -15.57
N SER A 95 -9.81 14.86 -16.11
CA SER A 95 -11.19 14.93 -15.63
C SER A 95 -11.63 13.71 -14.82
N SER A 96 -10.68 12.83 -14.48
CA SER A 96 -10.96 11.60 -13.73
C SER A 96 -11.63 11.90 -12.38
N GLN A 97 -12.64 11.09 -12.06
CA GLN A 97 -13.34 11.09 -10.76
C GLN A 97 -13.01 9.84 -9.95
N GLU A 98 -11.98 9.09 -10.36
CA GLU A 98 -11.53 7.92 -9.61
C GLU A 98 -11.01 8.35 -8.24
N GLU A 99 -11.43 7.62 -7.20
CA GLU A 99 -10.94 7.83 -5.85
C GLU A 99 -9.53 7.25 -5.70
N SER A 100 -8.65 8.01 -5.07
CA SER A 100 -7.32 7.54 -4.70
C SER A 100 -7.43 6.54 -3.55
N CYS A 101 -6.92 5.32 -3.75
CA CYS A 101 -6.73 4.35 -2.66
C CYS A 101 -5.30 4.44 -2.15
N LEU A 102 -5.12 4.46 -0.83
CA LEU A 102 -3.81 4.45 -0.18
C LEU A 102 -3.49 3.02 0.26
N ASP A 103 -2.62 2.33 -0.50
CA ASP A 103 -2.31 0.91 -0.28
C ASP A 103 -1.82 0.59 1.14
N TYR A 104 -1.21 1.56 1.83
CA TYR A 104 -0.68 1.39 3.18
C TYR A 104 -1.78 1.33 4.26
N ASP A 105 -3.01 1.72 3.94
CA ASP A 105 -4.17 1.58 4.84
C ASP A 105 -4.49 0.12 5.12
N LEU A 106 -4.22 -0.79 4.16
CA LEU A 106 -4.49 -2.21 4.32
C LEU A 106 -3.65 -2.84 5.47
N PRO A 107 -2.31 -2.66 5.52
CA PRO A 107 -1.51 -3.03 6.69
C PRO A 107 -2.02 -2.44 8.01
N ILE A 108 -2.47 -1.18 8.02
CA ILE A 108 -2.99 -0.53 9.22
C ILE A 108 -4.31 -1.18 9.67
N TYR A 109 -5.23 -1.44 8.73
CA TYR A 109 -6.48 -2.14 9.01
C TYR A 109 -6.27 -3.54 9.60
N LEU A 110 -5.26 -4.27 9.09
CA LEU A 110 -4.92 -5.62 9.54
C LEU A 110 -3.97 -5.67 10.73
N LEU A 111 -3.58 -4.53 11.29
CA LEU A 111 -2.57 -4.46 12.35
C LEU A 111 -3.02 -5.22 13.62
N ASN A 112 -4.32 -5.32 13.84
CA ASN A 112 -4.93 -6.14 14.91
C ASN A 112 -4.69 -7.66 14.79
N LYS A 113 -3.89 -8.11 13.82
CA LYS A 113 -3.42 -9.49 13.67
C LYS A 113 -1.92 -9.64 13.93
N LEU A 114 -1.23 -8.58 14.34
CA LEU A 114 0.22 -8.57 14.56
C LEU A 114 0.57 -8.08 15.98
N PRO A 115 1.36 -8.83 16.76
CA PRO A 115 1.76 -8.41 18.10
C PRO A 115 2.42 -7.03 18.11
N VAL A 116 2.07 -6.21 19.11
CA VAL A 116 2.47 -4.78 19.19
C VAL A 116 3.99 -4.60 19.24
N ASP A 117 4.69 -5.50 19.93
CA ASP A 117 6.15 -5.55 20.06
C ASP A 117 6.84 -5.82 18.71
N ARG A 118 6.15 -6.49 17.79
CA ARG A 118 6.61 -6.68 16.41
C ARG A 118 6.17 -5.55 15.48
N ALA A 119 4.95 -5.03 15.68
CA ALA A 119 4.39 -3.96 14.88
C ALA A 119 5.15 -2.63 15.05
N LEU A 120 5.37 -2.19 16.29
CA LEU A 120 5.97 -0.88 16.60
C LEU A 120 7.33 -0.67 15.92
N PRO A 121 8.31 -1.60 15.97
CA PRO A 121 9.57 -1.42 15.26
C PRO A 121 9.42 -1.31 13.73
N LEU A 122 8.42 -1.99 13.14
CA LEU A 122 8.16 -1.93 11.70
C LEU A 122 7.54 -0.59 11.30
N LEU A 123 6.61 -0.06 12.11
CA LEU A 123 6.02 1.27 11.90
C LEU A 123 7.09 2.37 12.00
N VAL A 124 7.95 2.32 13.03
CA VAL A 124 9.07 3.26 13.19
C VAL A 124 10.05 3.16 12.01
N ARG A 125 10.34 1.94 11.53
CA ARG A 125 11.18 1.76 10.34
C ARG A 125 10.55 2.39 9.09
N ARG A 126 9.23 2.27 8.93
CA ARG A 126 8.50 2.88 7.82
C ARG A 126 8.52 4.41 7.92
N GLU A 127 8.31 4.97 9.10
CA GLU A 127 8.40 6.42 9.34
C GLU A 127 9.78 6.97 8.95
N ALA A 128 10.86 6.31 9.39
CA ALA A 128 12.22 6.69 9.02
C ALA A 128 12.46 6.62 7.50
N PHE A 129 11.92 5.60 6.83
CA PHE A 129 11.98 5.49 5.37
C PHE A 129 11.23 6.65 4.70
N LEU A 130 10.04 7.02 5.16
CA LEU A 130 9.27 8.14 4.61
C LEU A 130 10.03 9.46 4.76
N ALA A 131 10.64 9.70 5.92
CA ALA A 131 11.48 10.87 6.18
C ALA A 131 12.68 10.95 5.22
N GLU A 132 13.41 9.84 5.03
CA GLU A 132 14.54 9.77 4.10
C GLU A 132 14.09 10.07 2.65
N GLN A 133 12.93 9.56 2.26
CA GLN A 133 12.39 9.79 0.92
C GLN A 133 11.92 11.25 0.72
N ALA A 134 11.33 11.87 1.74
CA ALA A 134 10.95 13.28 1.70
C ALA A 134 12.18 14.17 1.54
N GLU A 135 13.24 13.94 2.32
CA GLU A 135 14.50 14.69 2.24
C GLU A 135 15.16 14.57 0.85
N LYS A 136 15.17 13.37 0.26
CA LYS A 136 15.67 13.15 -1.12
C LYS A 136 14.91 13.99 -2.14
N VAL A 137 13.58 14.00 -2.06
CA VAL A 137 12.75 14.78 -2.99
C VAL A 137 12.95 16.29 -2.78
N GLN A 138 13.05 16.75 -1.52
CA GLN A 138 13.31 18.16 -1.22
C GLN A 138 14.67 18.63 -1.75
N THR A 139 15.69 17.78 -1.65
CA THR A 139 17.01 18.02 -2.23
C THR A 139 16.93 18.13 -3.75
N GLU A 140 16.15 17.26 -4.40
CA GLU A 140 15.93 17.31 -5.84
C GLU A 140 15.19 18.58 -6.28
N ILE A 141 14.14 18.99 -5.57
CA ILE A 141 13.41 20.25 -5.83
C ILE A 141 14.38 21.43 -5.82
N THR A 142 15.21 21.53 -4.79
CA THR A 142 16.19 22.61 -4.62
C THR A 142 17.21 22.62 -5.76
N ALA A 143 17.72 21.43 -6.14
CA ALA A 143 18.67 21.28 -7.24
C ALA A 143 18.07 21.67 -8.60
N GLN A 144 16.77 21.44 -8.81
CA GLN A 144 16.10 21.77 -10.07
C GLN A 144 15.67 23.24 -10.16
N GLN A 145 15.31 23.87 -9.05
CA GLN A 145 15.00 25.31 -8.99
C GLN A 145 16.22 26.16 -9.41
N GLY A 146 17.42 25.78 -8.95
CA GLY A 146 18.66 26.48 -9.31
C GLY A 146 19.07 26.35 -10.79
N ARG A 147 18.43 25.45 -11.56
CA ARG A 147 18.74 25.16 -12.97
C ARG A 147 17.73 25.74 -13.97
N GLY A 148 16.65 26.38 -13.51
CA GLY A 148 15.62 26.95 -14.40
C GLY A 148 14.79 25.90 -15.14
N ASN A 149 14.54 24.74 -14.52
CA ASN A 149 13.79 23.62 -15.13
C ASN A 149 12.28 23.90 -15.29
N SER A 150 11.61 23.04 -16.07
CA SER A 150 10.15 23.07 -16.34
C SER A 150 9.30 23.14 -15.06
N SER A 151 8.34 24.07 -15.04
CA SER A 151 7.40 24.26 -13.93
C SER A 151 6.56 23.02 -13.63
N LEU A 152 6.23 22.22 -14.64
CA LEU A 152 5.46 20.98 -14.47
C LEU A 152 6.25 19.91 -13.72
N LYS A 153 7.56 19.77 -14.00
CA LYS A 153 8.40 18.81 -13.30
C LYS A 153 8.53 19.17 -11.82
N LEU A 154 8.69 20.46 -11.51
CA LEU A 154 8.70 20.95 -10.14
C LEU A 154 7.36 20.70 -9.44
N ALA A 155 6.23 20.87 -10.12
CA ALA A 155 4.91 20.58 -9.55
C ALA A 155 4.73 19.09 -9.19
N ILE A 156 5.25 18.17 -10.02
CA ILE A 156 5.23 16.73 -9.73
C ILE A 156 6.07 16.41 -8.48
N LEU A 157 7.27 16.99 -8.38
CA LEU A 157 8.13 16.78 -7.21
C LEU A 157 7.54 17.38 -5.94
N ASP A 158 6.96 18.58 -6.02
CA ASP A 158 6.25 19.22 -4.90
C ASP A 158 5.08 18.36 -4.41
N HIS A 159 4.27 17.84 -5.34
CA HIS A 159 3.18 16.92 -4.99
C HIS A 159 3.69 15.66 -4.27
N LYS A 160 4.76 15.04 -4.78
CA LYS A 160 5.39 13.87 -4.15
C LYS A 160 5.93 14.19 -2.75
N HIS A 161 6.58 15.34 -2.58
CA HIS A 161 7.09 15.77 -1.28
C HIS A 161 5.97 15.94 -0.25
N ARG A 162 4.90 16.66 -0.62
CA ARG A 162 3.73 16.87 0.25
C ARG A 162 3.05 15.57 0.65
N PHE A 163 2.93 14.62 -0.29
CA PHE A 163 2.38 13.31 0.00
C PHE A 163 3.23 12.55 1.02
N LEU A 164 4.55 12.54 0.86
CA LEU A 164 5.46 11.86 1.79
C LEU A 164 5.44 12.48 3.18
N GLU A 165 5.38 13.80 3.28
CA GLU A 165 5.27 14.50 4.56
C GLU A 165 3.94 14.20 5.25
N MET A 166 2.82 14.27 4.51
CA MET A 166 1.50 13.89 5.02
C MET A 166 1.51 12.45 5.57
N GLU A 167 2.02 11.49 4.78
CA GLU A 167 2.08 10.08 5.17
C GLU A 167 2.95 9.88 6.42
N ARG A 168 4.09 10.60 6.51
CA ARG A 168 5.00 10.55 7.65
C ARG A 168 4.34 11.08 8.91
N GLU A 169 3.71 12.25 8.83
CA GLU A 169 3.02 12.89 9.96
C GLU A 169 1.87 12.02 10.47
N TRP A 170 1.02 11.54 9.57
CA TRP A 170 -0.06 10.62 9.91
C TRP A 170 0.43 9.33 10.56
N LEU A 171 1.47 8.69 9.99
CA LEU A 171 2.00 7.45 10.54
C LEU A 171 2.64 7.65 11.93
N ALA A 172 3.28 8.80 12.15
CA ALA A 172 3.83 9.16 13.46
C ALA A 172 2.71 9.30 14.51
N GLU A 173 1.58 9.92 14.17
CA GLU A 173 0.40 10.01 15.03
C GLU A 173 -0.18 8.63 15.35
N VAL A 174 -0.40 7.79 14.33
CA VAL A 174 -0.88 6.41 14.50
C VAL A 174 0.06 5.60 15.40
N THR A 175 1.37 5.71 15.19
CA THR A 175 2.38 5.02 15.99
C THR A 175 2.37 5.49 17.44
N ALA A 176 2.18 6.79 17.67
CA ALA A 176 2.06 7.37 19.01
C ALA A 176 0.79 6.87 19.72
N THR A 177 -0.36 6.84 19.04
CA THR A 177 -1.61 6.28 19.58
C THR A 177 -1.43 4.82 19.98
N ILE A 178 -0.87 3.99 19.10
CA ILE A 178 -0.63 2.56 19.39
C ILE A 178 0.31 2.41 20.59
N ARG A 179 1.35 3.23 20.68
CA ARG A 179 2.28 3.20 21.82
C ARG A 179 1.57 3.58 23.12
N GLN A 180 0.80 4.67 23.12
CA GLN A 180 0.04 5.11 24.29
C GLN A 180 -0.99 4.07 24.73
N GLU A 181 -1.72 3.47 23.79
CA GLU A 181 -2.63 2.36 24.08
C GLU A 181 -1.87 1.18 24.67
N SER A 182 -0.68 0.85 24.14
CA SER A 182 0.14 -0.23 24.71
C SER A 182 0.62 0.07 26.13
N GLU A 183 0.96 1.33 26.45
CA GLU A 183 1.52 1.77 27.75
C GLU A 183 0.45 2.01 28.81
N ALA A 184 -0.69 2.61 28.46
CA ALA A 184 -1.81 2.86 29.37
C ALA A 184 -2.38 1.55 29.94
N HIS A 185 -2.30 0.47 29.16
CA HIS A 185 -2.73 -0.86 29.55
C HIS A 185 -1.65 -1.66 30.32
N VAL A 186 -0.49 -1.05 30.65
CA VAL A 186 0.52 -1.63 31.57
C VAL A 186 0.21 -1.29 33.04
N SER A 187 -0.66 -0.32 33.29
CA SER A 187 -0.92 0.22 34.64
C SER A 187 -2.20 -0.32 35.32
N GLY A 188 -2.93 -1.23 34.67
CA GLY A 188 -4.16 -1.85 35.18
C GLY A 188 -4.19 -3.35 34.88
N ASP A 189 -4.73 -4.13 35.81
CA ASP A 189 -4.63 -5.60 35.95
C ASP A 189 -5.32 -6.47 34.86
N ASP A 190 -5.24 -6.10 33.58
CA ASP A 190 -5.74 -6.93 32.47
C ASP A 190 -4.77 -6.89 31.26
N HIS A 191 -4.31 -8.08 30.87
CA HIS A 191 -3.05 -8.31 30.17
C HIS A 191 -3.14 -8.19 28.62
N HIS A 192 -2.38 -7.23 28.10
CA HIS A 192 -1.57 -7.09 26.87
C HIS A 192 -1.89 -7.76 25.50
N GLY A 193 -1.94 -6.89 24.47
CA GLY A 193 -1.37 -7.12 23.13
C GLY A 193 -2.30 -6.73 21.98
N LEU A 194 -1.77 -6.04 20.95
CA LEU A 194 -2.50 -5.62 19.73
C LEU A 194 -2.80 -6.83 18.80
N MET A 195 -3.46 -7.84 19.36
CA MET A 195 -4.25 -8.81 18.61
C MET A 195 -5.69 -8.80 19.16
N VAL A 196 -6.22 -7.59 19.39
CA VAL A 196 -7.54 -7.40 19.97
C VAL A 196 -8.60 -7.64 18.90
N LEU A 197 -9.19 -8.83 18.93
CA LEU A 197 -10.30 -9.19 18.06
C LEU A 197 -11.58 -9.12 18.87
N ASN A 198 -12.34 -8.06 18.64
CA ASN A 198 -13.64 -7.85 19.25
C ASN A 198 -14.74 -8.20 18.26
N GLY A 199 -15.70 -9.02 18.67
CA GLY A 199 -16.89 -9.30 17.88
C GLY A 199 -17.64 -10.54 18.35
N ASP A 200 -18.66 -10.91 17.59
CA ASP A 200 -19.40 -12.14 17.82
C ASP A 200 -18.50 -13.36 17.55
N LEU A 201 -18.45 -14.29 18.49
CA LEU A 201 -17.76 -15.58 18.41
C LEU A 201 -18.01 -16.33 17.10
N ARG A 202 -19.23 -16.22 16.56
CA ARG A 202 -19.64 -16.87 15.30
C ARG A 202 -19.01 -16.24 14.06
N SER A 203 -18.45 -15.05 14.18
CA SER A 203 -17.78 -14.33 13.10
C SER A 203 -16.29 -14.67 12.99
N PHE A 204 -15.74 -15.52 13.87
CA PHE A 204 -14.32 -15.85 13.90
C PHE A 204 -14.08 -17.35 13.82
N HIS A 205 -13.07 -17.76 13.03
CA HIS A 205 -12.54 -19.12 13.07
C HIS A 205 -11.52 -19.24 14.21
N LEU A 206 -12.03 -19.50 15.42
CA LEU A 206 -11.22 -19.50 16.65
C LEU A 206 -10.00 -20.45 16.63
N PRO A 207 -10.08 -21.67 16.06
CA PRO A 207 -8.93 -22.57 16.01
C PRO A 207 -7.70 -21.96 15.32
N ASP A 208 -7.89 -21.25 14.21
CA ASP A 208 -6.78 -20.62 13.49
C ASP A 208 -6.23 -19.40 14.23
N LEU A 209 -7.09 -18.64 14.92
CA LEU A 209 -6.66 -17.52 15.75
C LEU A 209 -5.82 -17.99 16.93
N LEU A 210 -6.27 -19.06 17.62
CA LEU A 210 -5.52 -19.71 18.69
C LEU A 210 -4.21 -20.28 18.14
N TYR A 211 -4.25 -20.98 17.01
CA TYR A 211 -3.06 -21.53 16.37
C TYR A 211 -2.06 -20.43 16.01
N LEU A 212 -2.50 -19.29 15.46
CA LEU A 212 -1.63 -18.17 15.13
C LEU A 212 -0.94 -17.59 16.36
N ILE A 213 -1.68 -17.44 17.47
CA ILE A 213 -1.11 -16.95 18.73
C ILE A 213 -0.11 -17.95 19.33
N ILE A 214 -0.49 -19.23 19.41
CA ILE A 214 0.30 -20.30 20.04
C ILE A 214 1.56 -20.59 19.21
N SER A 215 1.40 -20.84 17.91
CA SER A 215 2.50 -21.21 17.01
C SER A 215 3.52 -20.08 16.83
N GLY A 216 3.06 -18.82 16.87
CA GLY A 216 3.92 -17.65 16.79
C GLY A 216 4.65 -17.31 18.09
N GLN A 217 4.35 -18.01 19.20
CA GLN A 217 4.78 -17.62 20.56
C GLN A 217 4.44 -16.16 20.86
N HIS A 218 3.27 -15.72 20.40
CA HIS A 218 2.87 -14.33 20.47
C HIS A 218 2.27 -13.97 21.82
N ARG A 219 2.43 -12.69 22.21
CA ARG A 219 1.61 -12.04 23.24
C ARG A 219 0.33 -11.52 22.59
N GLY A 220 -0.82 -11.69 23.23
CA GLY A 220 -2.07 -11.17 22.69
C GLY A 220 -3.29 -11.42 23.57
N THR A 221 -4.32 -10.61 23.35
CA THR A 221 -5.61 -10.69 24.05
C THR A 221 -6.72 -11.00 23.05
N LEU A 222 -7.34 -12.17 23.15
CA LEU A 222 -8.53 -12.52 22.37
C LEU A 222 -9.79 -12.22 23.20
N ARG A 223 -10.58 -11.22 22.80
CA ARG A 223 -11.82 -10.84 23.50
C ARG A 223 -13.05 -11.11 22.65
N VAL A 224 -13.76 -12.18 22.97
CA VAL A 224 -14.84 -12.71 22.14
C VAL A 224 -16.15 -12.71 22.92
N THR A 225 -17.28 -12.47 22.25
CA THR A 225 -18.61 -12.47 22.90
C THR A 225 -19.60 -13.30 22.10
N ASP A 226 -20.53 -13.97 22.79
CA ASP A 226 -21.70 -14.63 22.17
C ASP A 226 -23.00 -13.80 22.34
N GLY A 227 -22.87 -12.54 22.78
CA GLY A 227 -23.98 -11.65 23.08
C GLY A 227 -24.46 -11.67 24.54
N ALA A 228 -24.28 -12.80 25.26
CA ALA A 228 -24.64 -12.93 26.68
C ALA A 228 -23.41 -12.77 27.59
N GLU A 229 -22.28 -13.34 27.17
CA GLU A 229 -21.02 -13.34 27.90
C GLU A 229 -19.87 -12.81 27.03
N ALA A 230 -18.93 -12.11 27.65
CA ALA A 230 -17.67 -11.70 27.05
C ALA A 230 -16.54 -12.50 27.69
N ARG A 231 -15.79 -13.23 26.87
CA ARG A 231 -14.65 -14.04 27.28
C ARG A 231 -13.38 -13.37 26.79
N THR A 232 -12.43 -13.16 27.70
CA THR A 232 -11.12 -12.62 27.40
C THR A 232 -10.08 -13.70 27.66
N LEU A 233 -9.30 -14.05 26.65
CA LEU A 233 -8.16 -14.96 26.76
C LEU A 233 -6.88 -14.17 26.57
N VAL A 234 -5.94 -14.33 27.48
CA VAL A 234 -4.64 -13.66 27.44
C VAL A 234 -3.56 -14.68 27.22
N PHE A 235 -2.69 -14.39 26.26
CA PHE A 235 -1.54 -15.21 25.93
C PHE A 235 -0.23 -14.46 26.16
N ALA A 236 0.76 -15.17 26.69
CA ALA A 236 2.15 -14.74 26.66
C ALA A 236 3.04 -15.87 26.14
N GLU A 237 3.93 -15.53 25.20
CA GLU A 237 4.84 -16.49 24.58
C GLU A 237 4.11 -17.73 24.00
N GLY A 238 2.90 -17.52 23.48
CA GLY A 238 2.05 -18.59 22.95
C GLY A 238 1.41 -19.51 24.00
N LYS A 239 1.51 -19.18 25.28
CA LYS A 239 0.82 -19.88 26.38
C LYS A 239 -0.33 -19.04 26.90
N LEU A 240 -1.47 -19.70 27.16
CA LEU A 240 -2.60 -19.06 27.83
C LEU A 240 -2.23 -18.79 29.29
N GLU A 241 -2.16 -17.52 29.69
CA GLU A 241 -1.83 -17.12 31.05
C GLU A 241 -3.09 -16.95 31.91
N CYS A 242 -4.10 -16.28 31.37
CA CYS A 242 -5.37 -16.11 32.06
C CYS A 242 -6.54 -16.13 31.08
N ALA A 243 -7.70 -16.51 31.62
CA ALA A 243 -8.97 -16.43 30.94
C ALA A 243 -10.00 -15.88 31.91
N SER A 244 -10.79 -14.90 31.46
CA SER A 244 -11.87 -14.32 32.26
C SER A 244 -13.17 -14.33 31.47
N CYS A 245 -14.28 -14.53 32.17
CA CYS A 245 -15.62 -14.50 31.59
C CYS A 245 -16.46 -13.48 32.35
N HIS A 246 -17.08 -12.54 31.62
CA HIS A 246 -17.91 -11.49 32.19
C HIS A 246 -19.29 -11.55 31.55
N ARG A 247 -20.31 -11.82 32.38
CA ARG A 247 -21.71 -11.78 31.92
C ARG A 247 -22.22 -10.34 31.88
N ARG A 248 -22.86 -9.96 30.78
CA ARG A 248 -23.34 -8.59 30.56
C ARG A 248 -24.41 -8.24 31.62
N GLY A 249 -24.11 -7.25 32.48
CA GLY A 249 -25.03 -6.78 33.54
C GLY A 249 -24.86 -7.40 34.93
N ALA A 250 -23.87 -8.28 35.13
CA ALA A 250 -23.50 -8.78 36.46
C ALA A 250 -22.42 -7.91 37.12
N PRO A 251 -22.42 -7.76 38.47
CA PRO A 251 -21.28 -7.15 39.18
C PRO A 251 -19.99 -7.96 38.92
N PRO A 252 -18.79 -7.34 39.00
CA PRO A 252 -17.53 -8.04 38.80
C PRO A 252 -17.37 -9.07 39.93
N ALA A 253 -17.68 -10.34 39.69
CA ALA A 253 -17.55 -11.39 40.68
C ALA A 253 -17.12 -12.74 40.07
N ALA A 254 -16.13 -13.33 40.75
CA ALA A 254 -15.51 -14.64 40.59
C ALA A 254 -14.84 -14.90 39.24
N THR A 255 -13.52 -14.69 39.21
CA THR A 255 -12.59 -15.23 38.22
C THR A 255 -12.87 -16.72 38.02
N SER A 256 -13.52 -17.08 36.90
CA SER A 256 -13.63 -18.47 36.48
C SER A 256 -12.23 -19.03 36.24
N SER A 257 -12.01 -20.30 36.56
CA SER A 257 -10.71 -20.92 36.26
C SER A 257 -10.47 -20.98 34.75
N CYS A 258 -9.21 -21.00 34.34
CA CYS A 258 -8.83 -21.02 32.93
C CYS A 258 -9.49 -22.19 32.16
N GLU A 259 -9.61 -23.35 32.81
CA GLU A 259 -10.27 -24.55 32.28
C GLU A 259 -11.79 -24.36 32.07
N GLU A 260 -12.48 -23.67 32.98
CA GLU A 260 -13.92 -23.40 32.85
C GLU A 260 -14.24 -22.45 31.69
N VAL A 261 -13.39 -21.42 31.48
CA VAL A 261 -13.58 -20.48 30.36
C VAL A 261 -13.31 -21.16 29.02
N LEU A 262 -12.31 -22.04 28.94
CA LEU A 262 -12.03 -22.83 27.75
C LEU A 262 -13.11 -23.88 27.46
N ALA A 263 -13.61 -24.58 28.49
CA ALA A 263 -14.71 -25.53 28.33
C ALA A 263 -15.97 -24.84 27.79
N GLY A 264 -16.32 -23.67 28.34
CA GLY A 264 -17.45 -22.88 27.84
C GLY A 264 -17.25 -22.33 26.43
N LEU A 265 -16.01 -22.15 25.95
CA LEU A 265 -15.75 -21.84 24.55
C LEU A 265 -15.99 -23.07 23.66
N CYS A 266 -15.51 -24.25 24.05
CA CYS A 266 -15.75 -25.49 23.31
C CYS A 266 -17.24 -25.79 23.15
N ASP A 267 -18.07 -25.53 24.18
CA ASP A 267 -19.52 -25.72 24.13
C ASP A 267 -20.22 -24.79 23.12
N VAL A 268 -19.64 -23.64 22.79
CA VAL A 268 -20.16 -22.71 21.76
C VAL A 268 -19.78 -23.15 20.34
N PHE A 269 -18.71 -23.92 20.19
CA PHE A 269 -18.21 -24.45 18.91
C PHE A 269 -18.62 -25.91 18.63
N GLY A 270 -19.27 -26.56 19.59
CA GLY A 270 -19.80 -27.93 19.50
C GLY A 270 -21.13 -28.04 18.77
#